data_AF-A0A2H5WEJ6-F1
#
_entry.id   AF-A0A2H5WEJ6-F1
#
_cell.length_a   1.000
_cell.length_b   1.000
_cell.length_c   1.000
_cell.angle_alpha   90.00
_cell.angle_beta   90.00
_cell.angle_gamma   90.00
#
_symmetry.space_group_name_H-M   'P 1'
#
loop_
_entity.id
_entity.type
_entity.pdbx_description
1 polymer ?
#
loop_
_entity_poly.entity_id
_entity_poly.type
_entity_poly.pdbx_seq_one_letter_code
_entity_poly.pdbx_strand_id
1 'polypeptide(L)'
;MAANWSRRFKNNIEKLRSGDIYQVAEVVRNLSIRERERGLSAGEKRMIQKARQILVSELAYATGNTEEKAEAMIDKVLDEAHGSRVARGA
;
A
#
# COMPACT_ATOMS: atom_id res chain seq x y z
N MET A 1 11.22 19.45 8.18
CA MET A 1 11.46 18.08 7.66
C MET A 1 10.79 17.00 8.53
N ALA A 2 11.04 16.91 9.86
CA ALA A 2 10.48 15.87 10.73
C ALA A 2 8.95 15.93 10.96
N ALA A 3 8.36 17.14 10.97
CA ALA A 3 6.92 17.34 11.19
C ALA A 3 6.04 16.65 10.11
N ASN A 4 6.50 16.65 8.86
CA ASN A 4 5.74 16.07 7.74
C ASN A 4 5.73 14.54 7.79
N TRP A 5 6.81 13.92 8.25
CA TRP A 5 6.87 12.47 8.42
C TRP A 5 5.93 12.00 9.54
N SER A 6 6.01 12.62 10.72
CA SER A 6 5.17 12.25 11.86
C SER A 6 3.68 12.42 11.54
N ARG A 7 3.32 13.53 10.88
CA ARG A 7 1.94 13.77 10.43
C ARG A 7 1.47 12.71 9.44
N ARG A 8 2.28 12.36 8.43
CA ARG A 8 1.93 11.33 7.45
C ARG A 8 1.78 9.95 8.10
N PHE A 9 2.69 9.60 9.00
CA PHE A 9 2.62 8.33 9.71
C PHE A 9 1.34 8.21 10.54
N LYS A 10 0.98 9.26 11.29
CA LYS A 10 -0.30 9.32 12.02
C LYS A 10 -1.50 9.23 11.08
N ASN A 11 -1.49 9.98 9.97
CA ASN A 11 -2.57 9.95 8.99
C ASN A 11 -2.78 8.53 8.40
N ASN A 12 -1.70 7.82 8.09
CA ASN A 12 -1.79 6.45 7.60
C ASN A 12 -2.36 5.50 8.66
N ILE A 13 -2.05 5.69 9.95
CA ILE A 13 -2.66 4.91 11.02
C ILE A 13 -4.17 5.15 11.07
N GLU A 14 -4.61 6.40 11.00
CA GLU A 14 -6.04 6.73 11.03
C GLU A 14 -6.77 6.12 9.82
N LYS A 15 -6.16 6.18 8.63
CA LYS A 15 -6.68 5.50 7.43
C LYS A 15 -6.85 3.99 7.63
N LEU A 16 -5.87 3.32 8.24
CA LEU A 16 -5.96 1.89 8.54
C LEU A 16 -7.01 1.56 9.61
N ARG A 17 -7.36 2.52 10.47
CA ARG A 17 -8.39 2.34 11.51
C ARG A 17 -9.80 2.70 11.03
N SER A 18 -9.92 3.39 9.91
CA SER A 18 -11.20 3.86 9.38
C SER A 18 -12.14 2.74 8.95
N GLY A 19 -11.61 1.56 8.58
CA GLY A 19 -12.36 0.48 7.96
C GLY A 19 -12.71 0.73 6.48
N ASP A 20 -12.36 1.90 5.92
CA ASP A 20 -12.55 2.19 4.51
C ASP A 20 -11.44 1.52 3.68
N ILE A 21 -11.83 0.53 2.88
CA ILE A 21 -10.91 -0.26 2.07
C ILE A 21 -10.15 0.58 1.04
N TYR A 22 -10.75 1.66 0.54
CA TYR A 22 -10.07 2.55 -0.39
C TYR A 22 -8.96 3.34 0.30
N GLN A 23 -9.13 3.69 1.58
CA GLN A 23 -8.09 4.34 2.37
C GLN A 23 -6.94 3.39 2.69
N VAL A 24 -7.24 2.12 2.99
CA VAL A 24 -6.23 1.07 3.16
C VAL A 24 -5.42 0.90 1.86
N ALA A 25 -6.10 0.79 0.72
CA ALA A 25 -5.45 0.70 -0.59
C ALA A 25 -4.57 1.92 -0.90
N GLU A 26 -4.99 3.11 -0.49
CA GLU A 26 -4.17 4.32 -0.62
C GLU A 26 -2.87 4.23 0.18
N VAL A 27 -2.91 3.69 1.41
CA VAL A 27 -1.73 3.47 2.24
C VAL A 27 -0.78 2.47 1.59
N VAL A 28 -1.30 1.33 1.09
CA VAL A 28 -0.50 0.32 0.38
C VAL A 28 0.20 0.96 -0.82
N ARG A 29 -0.56 1.60 -1.73
CA ARG A 29 -0.02 2.24 -2.93
C ARG A 29 1.09 3.26 -2.60
N ASN A 30 0.81 4.17 -1.66
CA ASN A 30 1.75 5.25 -1.35
C ASN A 30 3.03 4.73 -0.67
N LEU A 31 2.92 3.70 0.19
CA LEU A 31 4.10 3.09 0.81
C LEU A 31 4.89 2.23 -0.18
N SER A 32 4.24 1.51 -1.11
CA SER A 32 4.93 0.77 -2.18
C SER A 32 5.75 1.67 -3.09
N ILE A 33 5.20 2.83 -3.49
CA ILE A 33 5.95 3.84 -4.26
C ILE A 33 7.15 4.34 -3.45
N ARG A 34 6.93 4.70 -2.19
CA ARG A 34 8.00 5.21 -1.33
C ARG A 34 9.11 4.18 -1.11
N GLU A 35 8.75 2.90 -0.94
CA GLU A 35 9.71 1.81 -0.76
C GLU A 35 10.69 1.73 -1.93
N ARG A 36 10.18 1.81 -3.17
CA ARG A 36 11.02 1.77 -4.38
C ARG A 36 11.87 3.03 -4.57
N GLU A 37 11.35 4.20 -4.24
CA GLU A 37 12.07 5.47 -4.47
C GLU A 37 13.14 5.76 -3.41
N ARG A 38 12.84 5.51 -2.13
CA ARG A 38 13.67 5.97 -1.00
C ARG A 38 13.82 4.95 0.13
N GLY A 39 13.15 3.79 0.03
CA GLY A 39 13.04 2.84 1.13
C GLY A 39 12.07 3.27 2.23
N LEU A 40 11.78 2.32 3.12
CA LEU A 40 10.88 2.48 4.27
C LEU A 40 11.64 2.35 5.58
N SER A 41 11.23 3.13 6.59
CA SER A 41 11.67 2.90 7.97
C SER A 41 11.06 1.60 8.53
N ALA A 42 11.61 1.09 9.63
CA ALA A 42 11.06 -0.12 10.27
C ALA A 42 9.56 0.01 10.63
N GLY A 43 9.11 1.20 11.06
CA GLY A 43 7.71 1.46 11.32
C GLY A 43 6.85 1.48 10.06
N GLU A 44 7.36 2.08 8.97
CA GLU A 44 6.67 2.09 7.67
C GLU A 44 6.59 0.68 7.05
N LYS A 45 7.62 -0.16 7.22
CA LYS A 45 7.60 -1.57 6.80
C LYS A 45 6.51 -2.38 7.51
N ARG A 46 6.40 -2.25 8.83
CA ARG A 46 5.32 -2.90 9.59
C ARG A 46 3.94 -2.39 9.17
N MET A 47 3.84 -1.09 8.87
CA MET A 47 2.61 -0.48 8.42
C MET A 47 2.16 -1.00 7.06
N ILE A 48 3.05 -1.09 6.06
CA ILE A 48 2.68 -1.62 4.75
C ILE A 48 2.32 -3.10 4.81
N GLN A 49 3.02 -3.90 5.62
CA GLN A 49 2.68 -5.31 5.84
C GLN A 49 1.26 -5.47 6.39
N LYS A 50 0.90 -4.69 7.41
CA LYS A 50 -0.45 -4.70 7.97
C LYS A 50 -1.50 -4.20 6.97
N ALA A 51 -1.19 -3.15 6.21
CA ALA A 51 -2.09 -2.61 5.21
C ALA A 51 -2.37 -3.62 4.08
N ARG A 52 -1.32 -4.33 3.63
CA ARG A 52 -1.44 -5.41 2.64
C ARG A 52 -2.30 -6.55 3.15
N GLN A 53 -2.05 -7.03 4.36
CA GLN A 53 -2.84 -8.11 4.95
C GLN A 53 -4.34 -7.79 4.96
N ILE A 54 -4.72 -6.59 5.41
CA ILE A 54 -6.13 -6.15 5.41
C ILE A 54 -6.68 -6.15 3.97
N LEU A 55 -5.95 -5.54 3.03
CA LEU A 55 -6.41 -5.41 1.65
C LEU A 55 -6.56 -6.76 0.94
N VAL A 56 -5.64 -7.69 1.21
CA VAL A 56 -5.63 -9.05 0.64
C VAL A 56 -6.82 -9.85 1.14
N SER A 57 -7.07 -9.85 2.45
CA SER A 57 -8.21 -10.58 3.01
C SER A 57 -9.55 -10.04 2.50
N GLU A 58 -9.70 -8.72 2.38
CA GLU A 58 -10.91 -8.11 1.82
C GLU A 58 -11.09 -8.42 0.32
N LEU A 59 -10.01 -8.37 -0.47
CA LEU A 59 -10.06 -8.72 -1.90
C LEU A 59 -10.34 -10.20 -2.12
N ALA A 60 -9.72 -11.09 -1.34
CA ALA A 60 -9.97 -12.52 -1.39
C ALA A 60 -11.44 -12.81 -1.10
N TYR A 61 -11.99 -12.20 -0.04
CA TYR A 61 -13.40 -12.33 0.32
C TYR A 61 -14.33 -11.77 -0.77
N ALA A 62 -14.10 -10.56 -1.25
CA ALA A 62 -14.95 -9.89 -2.23
C ALA A 62 -14.95 -10.56 -3.61
N THR A 63 -13.84 -11.20 -3.99
CA THR A 63 -13.69 -11.84 -5.31
C THR A 63 -13.88 -13.35 -5.28
N GLY A 64 -14.07 -13.96 -4.10
CA GLY A 64 -14.18 -15.41 -3.95
C GLY A 64 -12.89 -16.15 -4.35
N ASN A 65 -11.73 -15.51 -4.22
CA ASN A 65 -10.42 -16.07 -4.55
C ASN A 65 -9.60 -16.36 -3.29
N THR A 66 -8.48 -17.04 -3.47
CA THR A 66 -7.52 -17.27 -2.39
C THR A 66 -6.70 -16.01 -2.11
N GLU A 67 -6.12 -15.91 -0.92
CA GLU A 67 -5.24 -14.79 -0.55
C GLU A 67 -4.05 -14.68 -1.50
N GLU A 68 -3.50 -15.80 -1.99
CA GLU A 68 -2.37 -15.79 -2.93
C GLU A 68 -2.75 -15.14 -4.27
N LYS A 69 -3.97 -15.40 -4.75
CA LYS A 69 -4.47 -14.76 -5.98
C LYS A 69 -4.70 -13.27 -5.77
N ALA A 70 -5.26 -12.89 -4.62
CA ALA A 70 -5.48 -11.48 -4.27
C ALA A 70 -4.15 -10.71 -4.14
N GLU A 71 -3.13 -11.30 -3.49
CA GLU A 71 -1.78 -10.74 -3.40
C GLU A 71 -1.20 -10.54 -4.81
N ALA A 72 -1.28 -11.55 -5.69
CA ALA A 72 -0.80 -11.46 -7.06
C ALA A 72 -1.52 -10.36 -7.87
N MET A 73 -2.81 -10.12 -7.63
CA MET A 73 -3.55 -9.02 -8.25
C MET A 73 -3.02 -7.66 -7.80
N ILE A 74 -2.76 -7.50 -6.50
CA ILE A 74 -2.18 -6.26 -5.95
C ILE A 74 -0.80 -6.02 -6.54
N ASP A 75 0.07 -7.03 -6.54
CA ASP A 75 1.43 -6.92 -7.05
C ASP A 75 1.46 -6.56 -8.53
N LYS A 76 0.62 -7.21 -9.34
CA LYS A 76 0.47 -6.89 -10.76
C LYS A 76 0.10 -5.41 -10.97
N VAL A 77 -0.90 -4.91 -10.25
CA VAL A 77 -1.35 -3.51 -10.37
C VAL A 77 -0.24 -2.54 -9.93
N LEU A 78 0.48 -2.87 -8.86
CA LEU A 78 1.60 -2.04 -8.40
C LEU A 78 2.72 -2.01 -9.44
N ASP A 79 3.12 -3.16 -9.98
CA ASP A 79 4.16 -3.25 -11.01
C ASP A 79 3.79 -2.48 -12.28
N GLU A 80 2.54 -2.59 -12.75
CA GLU A 80 2.02 -1.82 -13.89
C GLU A 80 2.04 -0.31 -13.60
N ALA A 81 1.61 0.10 -12.40
CA ALA A 81 1.62 1.50 -11.98
C ALA A 81 3.05 2.08 -11.91
N HIS A 82 4.04 1.25 -11.59
CA HIS A 82 5.45 1.63 -11.59
C HIS A 82 6.03 1.69 -13.01
N GLY A 83 5.79 0.68 -13.86
CA GLY A 83 6.27 0.65 -15.25
C GLY A 83 5.73 1.79 -16.10
N SER A 84 4.45 2.15 -15.92
CA SER A 84 3.82 3.30 -16.57
C SER A 84 4.42 4.66 -16.15
N ARG A 85 5.10 4.73 -15.00
CA ARG A 85 5.75 5.95 -14.52
C ARG A 85 7.15 6.13 -15.08
N VAL A 86 7.89 5.04 -15.29
CA VAL A 86 9.19 5.05 -15.98
C VAL A 86 9.01 5.49 -17.44
N ALA A 87 7.98 4.99 -18.12
CA ALA A 87 7.69 5.33 -19.51
C ALA A 87 7.22 6.78 -19.74
N ARG A 88 6.73 7.48 -18.70
CA ARG A 88 6.26 8.87 -18.78
C ARG A 88 7.30 9.91 -18.35
N GLY A 89 8.43 9.46 -17.82
CA GLY A 89 9.54 10.31 -17.38
C GLY A 89 10.77 10.26 -18.30
N ALA A 90 10.67 9.55 -19.43
CA ALA A 90 11.69 9.45 -20.47
C ALA A 90 11.28 10.26 -21.71
#